data_AF-Q9Z3Y2-F1
#
_entry.id   AF-Q9Z3Y2-F1
#
_cell.length_a   1.000
_cell.length_b   1.000
_cell.length_c   1.000
_cell.angle_alpha   90.00
_cell.angle_beta   90.00
_cell.angle_gamma   90.00
#
_symmetry.space_group_name_H-M   'P 1'
#
loop_
_entity.id
_entity.type
_entity.pdbx_description
1 polymer ?
#
loop_
_entity_poly.entity_id
_entity_poly.type
_entity_poly.pdbx_seq_one_letter_code
_entity_poly.pdbx_strand_id
1 'polypeptide(L)'
;EFLRVHSPSAEVQGHGKPILQFGKIGVGLNKVEPAGQYALKLTFDDGHDSGLFTWDYLYQLAQRQEALWADYLAELKAAGKSRDPSESIVKLML
;
A
#
# COMPACT_ATOMS: atom_id res chain seq x y z
N GLU A 1 5.60 -2.98 -3.20
CA GLU A 1 5.33 -1.85 -2.28
C GLU A 1 4.11 -1.00 -2.67
N PHE A 2 4.12 -0.20 -3.75
CA PHE A 2 3.03 0.76 -4.08
C PHE A 2 1.61 0.15 -4.02
N LEU A 3 1.36 -0.94 -4.76
CA LEU A 3 0.07 -1.62 -4.74
C LEU A 3 -0.29 -2.17 -3.35
N ARG A 4 0.70 -2.54 -2.54
CA ARG A 4 0.47 -3.08 -1.19
C ARG A 4 0.01 -2.00 -0.22
N VAL A 5 0.60 -0.80 -0.29
CA VAL A 5 0.25 0.31 0.60
C VAL A 5 -1.08 0.97 0.19
N HIS A 6 -1.44 0.89 -1.09
CA HIS A 6 -2.75 1.29 -1.63
C HIS A 6 -3.71 0.10 -1.85
N SER A 7 -3.57 -0.99 -1.08
CA SER A 7 -4.49 -2.12 -1.21
C SER A 7 -5.89 -1.72 -0.73
N PRO A 8 -6.97 -2.05 -1.48
CA PRO A 8 -8.34 -1.68 -1.12
C PRO A 8 -9.00 -2.67 -0.14
N SER A 9 -8.28 -3.65 0.39
CA SER A 9 -8.82 -4.65 1.33
C SER A 9 -9.54 -4.01 2.52
N ALA A 10 -10.55 -4.70 3.07
CA ALA A 10 -11.27 -4.27 4.29
C ALA A 10 -10.34 -4.08 5.51
N GLU A 11 -9.16 -4.69 5.51
CA GLU A 11 -8.12 -4.46 6.52
C GLU A 11 -7.43 -3.09 6.37
N VAL A 12 -7.44 -2.52 5.15
CA VAL A 12 -6.89 -1.20 4.81
C VAL A 12 -8.00 -0.15 4.72
N GLN A 13 -9.25 -0.54 4.40
CA GLN A 13 -10.41 0.36 4.20
C GLN A 13 -11.56 0.19 5.21
N GLY A 14 -11.48 -0.71 6.18
CA GLY A 14 -12.61 -1.09 7.04
C GLY A 14 -13.24 0.08 7.81
N HIS A 15 -14.58 0.21 7.72
CA HIS A 15 -15.49 1.08 8.52
C HIS A 15 -14.89 2.40 9.06
N GLY A 16 -14.06 3.10 8.27
CA GLY A 16 -13.30 4.24 8.77
C GLY A 16 -12.17 4.71 7.84
N LYS A 17 -11.35 5.62 8.37
CA LYS A 17 -10.18 6.19 7.68
C LYS A 17 -9.19 5.09 7.30
N PRO A 18 -8.59 5.16 6.10
CA PRO A 18 -7.57 4.20 5.68
C PRO A 18 -6.40 4.18 6.65
N ILE A 19 -5.91 2.98 6.98
CA ILE A 19 -4.78 2.81 7.89
C ILE A 19 -3.48 2.98 7.09
N LEU A 20 -2.67 3.97 7.46
CA LEU A 20 -1.35 4.21 6.87
C LEU A 20 -0.45 2.97 7.03
N GLN A 21 -0.08 2.37 5.91
CA GLN A 21 0.82 1.22 5.86
C GLN A 21 2.28 1.71 5.83
N PHE A 22 3.16 1.19 6.70
CA PHE A 22 4.58 1.58 6.77
C PHE A 22 5.49 0.35 6.90
N GLY A 23 6.79 0.51 6.67
CA GLY A 23 7.75 -0.60 6.74
C GLY A 23 7.59 -1.65 5.63
N LYS A 24 7.01 -1.29 4.47
CA LYS A 24 6.64 -2.23 3.40
C LYS A 24 7.55 -2.17 2.17
N ILE A 25 8.71 -1.51 2.24
CA ILE A 25 9.62 -1.36 1.08
C ILE A 25 10.09 -2.69 0.48
N GLY A 26 10.34 -3.68 1.34
CA GLY A 26 10.74 -5.03 0.91
C GLY A 26 9.59 -5.89 0.40
N VAL A 27 8.34 -5.41 0.41
CA VAL A 27 7.19 -6.25 0.05
C VAL A 27 7.07 -6.41 -1.46
N GLY A 28 7.28 -7.65 -1.90
CA GLY A 28 7.06 -8.12 -3.26
C GLY A 28 5.65 -8.69 -3.49
N LEU A 29 5.33 -8.86 -4.77
CA LEU A 29 4.12 -9.55 -5.22
C LEU A 29 4.46 -11.04 -5.36
N ASN A 30 3.71 -11.90 -4.68
CA ASN A 30 3.92 -13.34 -4.68
C ASN A 30 3.05 -14.02 -5.76
N LYS A 31 1.77 -13.63 -5.87
CA LYS A 31 0.82 -14.24 -6.79
C LYS A 31 -0.19 -13.23 -7.35
N VAL A 32 -0.65 -13.50 -8.57
CA VAL A 32 -1.70 -12.75 -9.26
C VAL A 32 -2.72 -13.74 -9.79
N GLU A 33 -3.99 -13.57 -9.41
CA GLU A 33 -5.07 -14.46 -9.84
C GLU A 33 -6.26 -13.64 -10.33
N PRO A 34 -6.93 -14.06 -11.41
CA PRO A 34 -8.19 -13.42 -11.81
C PRO A 34 -9.29 -13.69 -10.79
N ALA A 35 -10.00 -12.65 -10.38
CA ALA A 35 -11.19 -12.72 -9.56
C ALA A 35 -12.42 -12.46 -10.44
N GLY A 36 -12.92 -13.52 -11.08
CA GLY A 36 -13.94 -13.41 -12.12
C GLY A 36 -13.44 -12.59 -13.32
N GLN A 37 -14.31 -11.74 -13.88
CA GLN A 37 -13.98 -10.89 -15.04
C GLN A 37 -13.71 -9.42 -14.68
N TYR A 38 -13.81 -9.04 -13.41
CA TYR A 38 -13.86 -7.63 -13.00
C TYR A 38 -12.69 -7.16 -12.11
N ALA A 39 -11.90 -8.10 -11.59
CA ALA A 39 -10.80 -7.80 -10.66
C ALA A 39 -9.65 -8.80 -10.73
N LEU A 40 -8.52 -8.42 -10.16
CA LEU A 40 -7.37 -9.27 -9.86
C LEU A 40 -7.21 -9.41 -8.35
N LYS A 41 -7.06 -10.64 -7.88
CA LYS A 41 -6.59 -10.95 -6.53
C LYS A 41 -5.06 -10.90 -6.53
N LEU A 42 -4.48 -10.02 -5.72
CA LEU A 42 -3.03 -9.88 -5.54
C LEU A 42 -2.63 -10.39 -4.16
N THR A 43 -1.70 -11.34 -4.14
CA THR A 43 -1.10 -11.87 -2.91
C THR A 43 0.32 -11.36 -2.78
N PHE A 44 0.66 -10.80 -1.63
CA PHE A 44 1.97 -10.24 -1.32
C PHE A 44 2.72 -11.11 -0.31
N ASP A 45 4.04 -11.05 -0.36
CA ASP A 45 4.92 -11.90 0.45
C ASP A 45 4.89 -11.57 1.95
N ASP A 46 4.37 -10.40 2.32
CA ASP A 46 4.13 -9.97 3.71
C ASP A 46 2.95 -10.71 4.40
N GLY A 47 2.38 -11.72 3.74
CA GLY A 47 1.22 -12.48 4.22
C GLY A 47 -0.12 -11.85 3.88
N HIS A 48 -0.13 -10.75 3.12
CA HIS A 48 -1.37 -10.12 2.64
C HIS A 48 -1.92 -10.86 1.42
N ASP A 49 -3.01 -11.61 1.60
CA ASP A 49 -3.67 -12.34 0.51
C ASP A 49 -5.07 -11.80 0.15
N SER A 50 -5.58 -10.78 0.83
CA SER A 50 -6.96 -10.32 0.67
C SER A 50 -7.18 -9.23 -0.41
N GLY A 51 -6.11 -8.79 -1.09
CA GLY A 51 -6.15 -7.65 -2.00
C GLY A 51 -6.90 -7.91 -3.30
N LEU A 52 -8.16 -7.45 -3.39
CA LEU A 52 -8.97 -7.46 -4.63
C LEU A 52 -8.90 -6.11 -5.33
N PHE A 53 -8.27 -6.08 -6.49
CA PHE A 53 -8.07 -4.87 -7.29
C PHE A 53 -8.96 -4.92 -8.53
N THR A 54 -9.99 -4.08 -8.59
CA THR A 54 -10.82 -3.96 -9.81
C THR A 54 -10.01 -3.35 -10.96
N TRP A 55 -10.39 -3.63 -12.20
CA TRP A 55 -9.73 -3.04 -13.38
C TRP A 55 -9.74 -1.51 -13.35
N ASP A 56 -10.87 -0.92 -12.98
CA ASP A 56 -11.03 0.54 -12.83
C ASP A 56 -10.06 1.10 -11.77
N TYR A 57 -9.95 0.43 -10.62
CA TYR A 57 -9.06 0.87 -9.57
C TYR A 57 -7.58 0.74 -9.97
N LEU A 58 -7.19 -0.37 -10.63
CA LEU A 58 -5.84 -0.52 -11.17
C LEU A 58 -5.52 0.58 -12.20
N TYR A 59 -6.48 0.92 -13.04
CA TYR A 59 -6.33 2.00 -14.02
C TYR A 59 -6.16 3.37 -13.33
N GLN A 60 -6.98 3.67 -12.31
CA GLN A 60 -6.84 4.87 -11.50
C GLN A 60 -5.47 4.94 -10.81
N LEU A 61 -5.02 3.83 -10.21
CA LEU A 61 -3.72 3.72 -9.55
C LEU A 61 -2.58 3.99 -10.55
N ALA A 62 -2.68 3.47 -11.77
CA ALA A 62 -1.70 3.73 -12.83
C ALA A 62 -1.69 5.21 -13.26
N GLN A 63 -2.87 5.82 -13.46
CA GLN A 63 -2.98 7.22 -13.88
C GLN A 63 -2.51 8.22 -12.80
N ARG A 64 -2.74 7.89 -11.53
CA ARG A 64 -2.46 8.78 -10.40
C ARG A 64 -1.26 8.36 -9.57
N GLN A 65 -0.43 7.44 -10.08
CA GLN A 65 0.66 6.84 -9.33
C GLN A 65 1.55 7.88 -8.66
N GLU A 66 2.03 8.87 -9.42
CA GLU A 66 2.96 9.89 -8.91
C GLU A 66 2.33 10.73 -7.80
N ALA A 67 1.08 11.17 -7.98
CA ALA A 67 0.37 12.00 -7.01
C ALA A 67 0.06 11.22 -5.72
N LEU A 68 -0.46 10.00 -5.85
CA LEU A 68 -0.76 9.12 -4.71
C LEU A 68 0.52 8.74 -3.95
N TRP A 69 1.62 8.54 -4.67
CA TRP A 69 2.90 8.22 -4.06
C TRP A 69 3.48 9.41 -3.29
N ALA A 70 3.40 10.62 -3.85
CA ALA A 70 3.83 11.83 -3.15
C ALA A 70 3.04 12.07 -1.86
N ASP A 71 1.71 11.86 -1.91
CA ASP A 71 0.81 11.96 -0.75
C ASP A 71 1.20 10.95 0.34
N TYR A 72 1.37 9.67 -0.03
CA TYR A 72 1.82 8.62 0.87
C TYR A 72 3.15 8.94 1.57
N LEU A 73 4.14 9.46 0.84
CA LEU A 73 5.42 9.88 1.41
C LEU A 73 5.26 11.04 2.41
N ALA A 74 4.37 11.99 2.10
CA ALA A 74 4.05 13.09 3.00
C ALA A 74 3.36 12.60 4.28
N GLU A 75 2.43 11.65 4.17
CA GLU A 75 1.79 11.00 5.32
C GLU A 75 2.78 10.25 6.21
N LEU A 76 3.70 9.48 5.61
CA LEU A 76 4.77 8.80 6.36
C LEU A 76 5.63 9.80 7.14
N LYS A 77 6.04 10.89 6.49
CA LYS A 77 6.84 11.95 7.12
C LYS A 77 6.08 12.63 8.25
N ALA A 78 4.81 12.95 8.06
CA ALA A 78 3.95 13.56 9.08
C ALA A 78 3.74 12.63 10.28
N ALA A 79 3.61 11.32 10.04
CA ALA A 79 3.47 10.30 11.07
C ALA A 79 4.80 9.91 11.75
N GLY A 80 5.94 10.41 11.26
CA GLY A 80 7.26 9.96 11.73
C GLY A 80 7.46 8.46 11.55
N LYS A 81 7.02 7.93 10.40
CA LYS A 81 7.17 6.53 9.99
C LYS A 81 8.07 6.46 8.76
N SER A 82 8.65 5.28 8.52
CA SER A 82 9.47 5.02 7.34
C SER A 82 8.89 3.91 6.48
N ARG A 83 9.30 3.91 5.21
CA ARG A 83 9.06 2.80 4.28
C ARG A 83 9.90 1.58 4.63
N ASP A 84 11.06 1.81 5.22
CA ASP A 84 11.97 0.76 5.63
C ASP A 84 11.60 0.25 7.04
N PRO A 85 11.46 -1.07 7.24
CA PRO A 85 11.11 -1.63 8.54
C PRO A 85 12.26 -1.56 9.56
N SER A 86 13.50 -1.37 9.11
CA SER A 86 14.71 -1.28 9.95
C SER A 86 15.12 0.17 10.25
N GLU A 87 14.56 1.15 9.55
CA GLU A 87 14.83 2.57 9.80
C GLU A 87 14.15 3.05 11.10
N SER A 88 14.98 3.32 12.11
CA SER A 88 14.57 4.04 13.30
C SER A 88 14.89 5.52 13.10
N ILE A 89 13.86 6.36 13.00
CA ILE A 89 14.03 7.82 12.89
C ILE A 89 14.52 8.32 14.25
N VAL A 90 15.84 8.37 14.43
CA VAL A 90 16.45 9.04 15.58
C VAL A 90 16.31 10.54 15.35
N LYS A 91 15.29 11.17 15.95
CA LYS A 91 15.24 12.62 16.07
C LYS A 91 16.38 13.05 17.01
N LEU A 92 17.56 13.34 16.45
CA LEU A 92 18.50 14.21 17.13
C LEU A 92 17.89 15.60 17.15
N MET A 93 17.30 15.97 18.29
CA MET A 93 17.04 17.37 18.61
C MET A 93 18.41 18.01 18.87
N LEU A 94 18.89 18.81 17.91
CA LEU A 94 19.95 19.79 18.12
C LEU A 94 19.32 21.17 18.28
#